data_AF-B0MY79-F1
#
_entry.id   AF-B0MY79-F1
#
_cell.length_a   1.000
_cell.length_b   1.000
_cell.length_c   1.000
_cell.angle_alpha   90.00
_cell.angle_beta   90.00
_cell.angle_gamma   90.00
#
_symmetry.space_group_name_H-M   'P 1'
#
loop_
_entity.id
_entity.type
_entity.pdbx_description
1 polymer ?
#
loop_
_entity_poly.entity_id
_entity_poly.type
_entity_poly.pdbx_seq_one_letter_code
_entity_poly.pdbx_strand_id
1 'polypeptide(L)'
;MCDSFSDPEEFLRLATRNDDTSFNQWVPDHLCLRTPAFANNFRELHVVSNADWDEEHPAGSLLDDILLVRLYSYANFIHEGYPGKNDNTFLSKRKYLSVIKKLMSELTPADMEMIYCCEVNDFSTDTLYPVIVFTSAPTLEKEHTLTLRWTTVEGDVKTASVTCTPEVDPALQ
;
A
#
# COMPACT_ATOMS: atom_id res chain seq x y z
N MET A 1 -12.86 12.33 21.38
CA MET A 1 -12.27 13.07 20.26
C MET A 1 -10.87 12.54 20.10
N CYS A 2 -10.51 12.03 18.93
CA CYS A 2 -9.18 11.50 18.71
C CYS A 2 -8.23 12.68 18.51
N ASP A 3 -7.47 13.05 19.54
CA ASP A 3 -6.55 14.21 19.59
C ASP A 3 -5.25 13.99 18.78
N SER A 4 -5.29 13.23 17.69
CA SER A 4 -4.08 12.84 16.94
C SER A 4 -3.92 13.49 15.56
N PHE A 5 -4.79 14.43 15.18
CA PHE A 5 -4.48 15.29 14.03
C PHE A 5 -3.81 16.55 14.55
N SER A 6 -2.49 16.61 14.41
CA SER A 6 -1.69 17.82 14.68
C SER A 6 -2.13 19.02 13.82
N ASP A 7 -2.97 18.79 12.80
CA ASP A 7 -3.56 19.79 11.93
C ASP A 7 -5.00 19.38 11.53
N PRO A 8 -6.04 20.01 12.13
CA PRO A 8 -7.44 19.76 11.77
C PRO A 8 -7.81 20.15 10.34
N GLU A 9 -7.14 21.15 9.75
CA GLU A 9 -7.41 21.57 8.37
C GLU A 9 -6.93 20.51 7.39
N GLU A 10 -5.73 19.99 7.63
CA GLU A 10 -5.18 18.89 6.83
C GLU A 10 -6.04 17.63 6.95
N PHE A 11 -6.53 17.31 8.15
CA PHE A 11 -7.47 16.20 8.31
C PHE A 11 -8.75 16.39 7.49
N LEU A 12 -9.37 17.56 7.56
CA LEU A 12 -10.59 17.86 6.79
C LEU A 12 -10.33 17.84 5.28
N ARG A 13 -9.16 18.30 4.84
CA ARG A 13 -8.73 18.21 3.44
C ARG A 13 -8.65 16.76 2.99
N LEU A 14 -8.02 15.90 3.80
CA LEU A 14 -7.88 14.47 3.52
C LEU A 14 -9.22 13.74 3.54
N ALA A 15 -10.08 14.02 4.52
CA ALA A 15 -11.43 13.43 4.59
C ALA A 15 -12.25 13.81 3.35
N THR A 16 -12.24 15.10 2.97
CA THR A 16 -12.92 15.59 1.76
C THR A 16 -12.36 14.95 0.49
N ARG A 17 -11.03 14.79 0.38
CA ARG A 17 -10.39 14.13 -0.77
C ARG A 17 -10.86 12.68 -0.95
N ASN A 18 -11.12 11.99 0.14
CA ASN A 18 -11.51 10.58 0.15
C ASN A 18 -13.03 10.37 0.23
N ASP A 19 -13.84 11.41 0.02
CA ASP A 19 -15.31 11.38 0.19
C ASP A 19 -15.76 10.81 1.55
N ASP A 20 -14.92 10.99 2.56
CA ASP A 20 -15.23 10.57 3.92
C ASP A 20 -16.15 11.62 4.55
N THR A 21 -17.45 11.43 4.39
CA THR A 21 -18.46 12.35 4.93
C THR A 21 -18.91 11.99 6.34
N SER A 22 -18.43 10.86 6.87
CA SER A 22 -18.90 10.24 8.11
C SER A 22 -17.81 10.10 9.18
N PHE A 23 -16.64 10.71 8.97
CA PHE A 23 -15.51 10.70 9.90
C PHE A 23 -15.86 11.17 11.33
N ASN A 24 -16.89 12.01 11.47
CA ASN A 24 -17.28 12.61 12.75
C ASN A 24 -18.26 11.74 13.55
N GLN A 25 -18.58 10.54 13.05
CA GLN A 25 -19.44 9.61 13.76
C GLN A 25 -18.72 9.04 14.98
N TRP A 26 -19.48 8.76 16.04
CA TRP A 26 -18.93 8.02 17.17
C TRP A 26 -18.53 6.61 16.71
N VAL A 27 -17.26 6.31 16.88
CA VAL A 27 -16.70 4.96 16.80
C VAL A 27 -16.06 4.65 18.15
N PRO A 28 -16.08 3.38 18.61
CA PRO A 28 -15.41 3.00 19.85
C PRO A 28 -13.92 3.40 19.84
N ASP A 29 -13.40 3.92 20.96
CA ASP A 29 -12.03 4.48 21.07
C ASP A 29 -10.92 3.52 20.61
N HIS A 30 -11.14 2.20 20.72
CA HIS A 30 -10.19 1.20 20.24
C HIS A 30 -10.03 1.21 18.71
N LEU A 31 -11.02 1.69 17.96
CA LEU A 31 -10.94 1.81 16.50
C LEU A 31 -10.11 3.02 16.07
N CYS A 32 -10.29 4.16 16.74
CA CYS A 32 -9.63 5.42 16.37
C CYS A 32 -8.10 5.38 16.49
N LEU A 33 -7.56 4.67 17.48
CA LEU A 33 -6.14 4.74 17.83
C LEU A 33 -5.28 3.65 17.20
N ARG A 34 -5.86 2.70 16.44
CA ARG A 34 -5.16 1.47 16.01
C ARG A 34 -5.32 1.11 14.54
N THR A 35 -5.75 2.05 13.69
CA THR A 35 -5.99 1.80 12.26
C THR A 35 -5.29 2.86 11.40
N PRO A 36 -3.95 2.83 11.28
CA PRO A 36 -3.25 3.82 10.49
C PRO A 36 -3.44 3.56 9.00
N ALA A 37 -3.53 4.64 8.23
CA ALA A 37 -3.50 4.63 6.78
C ALA A 37 -2.49 5.65 6.27
N PHE A 38 -1.97 5.43 5.06
CA PHE A 38 -1.19 6.46 4.39
C PHE A 38 -2.06 7.69 4.15
N ALA A 39 -1.53 8.87 4.50
CA ALA A 39 -2.21 10.13 4.24
C ALA A 39 -2.36 10.38 2.73
N ASN A 40 -1.36 10.00 1.93
CA ASN A 40 -1.43 10.12 0.48
C ASN A 40 -2.16 8.93 -0.17
N ASN A 41 -2.94 9.22 -1.21
CA ASN A 41 -3.35 8.22 -2.18
C ASN A 41 -2.35 8.21 -3.34
N PHE A 42 -2.20 7.07 -4.00
CA PHE A 42 -1.23 6.92 -5.09
C PHE A 42 -1.94 6.75 -6.43
N ARG A 43 -1.34 7.32 -7.47
CA ARG A 43 -1.82 7.20 -8.86
C ARG A 43 -1.00 6.17 -9.63
N GLU A 44 0.29 6.13 -9.38
CA GLU A 44 1.25 5.30 -10.12
C GLU A 44 2.26 4.70 -9.16
N LEU A 45 2.67 3.47 -9.48
CA LEU A 45 3.73 2.74 -8.82
C LEU A 45 4.58 2.10 -9.92
N HIS A 46 5.89 2.34 -9.89
CA HIS A 46 6.82 1.83 -10.89
C HIS A 46 8.09 1.34 -10.25
N VAL A 47 8.65 0.25 -10.76
CA VAL A 47 9.98 -0.22 -10.35
C VAL A 47 10.88 -0.34 -11.56
N VAL A 48 12.12 0.12 -11.38
CA VAL A 48 13.20 -0.09 -12.33
C VAL A 48 14.39 -0.75 -11.64
N SER A 49 15.19 -1.49 -12.40
CA SER A 49 16.48 -1.99 -11.95
C SER A 49 17.63 -1.25 -12.62
N ASN A 50 18.75 -1.06 -11.92
CA ASN A 50 19.97 -0.50 -12.52
C ASN A 50 20.70 -1.48 -13.45
N ALA A 51 20.25 -2.74 -13.52
CA ALA A 51 20.89 -3.79 -14.29
C ALA A 51 19.82 -4.61 -15.04
N ASP A 52 20.17 -5.17 -16.19
CA ASP A 52 19.26 -5.99 -17.00
C ASP A 52 18.68 -7.12 -16.15
N TRP A 53 17.35 -7.25 -16.15
CA TRP A 53 16.66 -8.35 -15.48
C TRP A 53 16.65 -9.59 -16.38
N ASP A 54 16.26 -9.40 -17.63
CA ASP A 54 16.27 -10.37 -18.72
C ASP A 54 16.38 -9.66 -20.09
N GLU A 55 16.15 -10.37 -21.19
CA GLU A 55 16.23 -9.81 -22.55
C GLU A 55 15.12 -8.79 -22.85
N GLU A 56 13.93 -8.95 -22.25
CA GLU A 56 12.78 -8.06 -22.43
C GLU A 56 12.86 -6.83 -21.49
N HIS A 57 13.65 -6.94 -20.42
CA HIS A 57 13.79 -5.95 -19.35
C HIS A 57 15.25 -5.48 -19.17
N PRO A 58 15.79 -4.66 -20.09
CA PRO A 58 17.12 -4.08 -19.95
C PRO A 58 17.20 -3.08 -18.79
N ALA A 59 18.41 -2.76 -18.33
CA ALA A 59 18.64 -1.81 -17.25
C ALA A 59 17.87 -0.49 -17.46
N GLY A 60 17.11 -0.09 -16.44
CA GLY A 60 16.26 1.10 -16.47
C GLY A 60 14.88 0.90 -17.10
N SER A 61 14.56 -0.27 -17.65
CA SER A 61 13.19 -0.60 -18.07
C SER A 61 12.27 -0.73 -16.85
N LEU A 62 10.97 -0.53 -17.09
CA LEU A 62 9.93 -0.84 -16.11
C LEU A 62 9.86 -2.36 -15.90
N LEU A 63 9.57 -2.76 -14.66
CA LEU A 63 9.37 -4.16 -14.27
C LEU A 63 7.91 -4.41 -13.82
N ASP A 64 6.99 -3.52 -14.19
CA ASP A 64 5.64 -3.48 -13.61
C ASP A 64 4.79 -4.71 -14.00
N ASP A 65 5.11 -5.35 -15.11
CA ASP A 65 4.46 -6.56 -15.64
C ASP A 65 4.93 -7.86 -14.95
N ILE A 66 6.09 -7.84 -14.29
CA ILE A 66 6.65 -8.98 -13.55
C ILE A 66 6.60 -8.80 -12.02
N LEU A 67 5.86 -7.80 -11.55
CA LEU A 67 5.72 -7.47 -10.14
C LEU A 67 4.29 -7.66 -9.66
N LEU A 68 4.10 -8.59 -8.75
CA LEU A 68 2.84 -8.76 -8.04
C LEU A 68 2.81 -7.88 -6.80
N VAL A 69 1.76 -7.07 -6.68
CA VAL A 69 1.56 -6.16 -5.55
C VAL A 69 0.40 -6.66 -4.71
N ARG A 70 0.62 -6.72 -3.39
CA ARG A 70 -0.42 -6.96 -2.40
C ARG A 70 -0.58 -5.73 -1.52
N LEU A 71 -1.74 -5.09 -1.59
CA LEU A 71 -2.11 -3.93 -0.76
C LEU A 71 -3.36 -4.25 0.06
N TYR A 72 -3.57 -3.44 1.10
CA TYR A 72 -4.77 -3.47 1.93
C TYR A 72 -5.32 -2.05 2.00
N SER A 73 -6.61 -1.86 1.74
CA SER A 73 -7.23 -0.53 1.67
C SER A 73 -8.47 -0.43 2.54
N TYR A 74 -8.66 0.75 3.16
CA TYR A 74 -9.89 1.13 3.84
C TYR A 74 -10.95 1.78 2.93
N ALA A 75 -10.67 1.95 1.63
CA ALA A 75 -11.53 2.72 0.73
C ALA A 75 -12.99 2.25 0.77
N ASN A 76 -13.25 0.96 0.56
CA ASN A 76 -14.62 0.42 0.63
C ASN A 76 -15.26 0.62 2.01
N PHE A 77 -14.51 0.43 3.08
CA PHE A 77 -15.03 0.62 4.43
C PHE A 77 -15.47 2.07 4.70
N ILE A 78 -14.71 3.04 4.19
CA ILE A 78 -15.02 4.47 4.34
C ILE A 78 -16.18 4.86 3.41
N HIS A 79 -16.10 4.48 2.12
CA HIS A 79 -17.14 4.81 1.13
C HIS A 79 -18.50 4.18 1.44
N GLU A 80 -18.53 3.03 2.13
CA GLU A 80 -19.77 2.38 2.58
C GLU A 80 -20.32 2.97 3.91
N GLY A 81 -19.66 3.98 4.48
CA GLY A 81 -20.13 4.65 5.69
C GLY A 81 -19.89 3.84 6.97
N TYR A 82 -18.72 3.21 7.09
CA TYR A 82 -18.27 2.51 8.29
C TYR A 82 -19.18 1.31 8.69
N PRO A 83 -19.41 0.34 7.79
CA PRO A 83 -20.24 -0.82 8.10
C PRO A 83 -19.72 -1.57 9.32
N GLY A 84 -20.62 -1.89 10.26
CA GLY A 84 -20.25 -2.65 11.45
C GLY A 84 -19.36 -1.90 12.45
N LYS A 85 -19.38 -0.56 12.47
CA LYS A 85 -18.73 0.28 13.51
C LYS A 85 -19.08 -0.05 14.97
N ASN A 86 -20.21 -0.72 15.20
CA ASN A 86 -20.62 -1.19 16.53
C ASN A 86 -20.09 -2.61 16.86
N ASP A 87 -19.35 -3.24 15.94
CA ASP A 87 -18.72 -4.54 16.13
C ASP A 87 -17.38 -4.36 16.85
N ASN A 88 -17.34 -4.72 18.14
CA ASN A 88 -16.14 -4.68 18.98
C ASN A 88 -15.02 -5.65 18.51
N THR A 89 -15.26 -6.44 17.45
CA THR A 89 -14.24 -7.32 16.81
C THR A 89 -13.60 -6.72 15.56
N PHE A 90 -13.82 -5.43 15.30
CA PHE A 90 -13.29 -4.72 14.15
C PHE A 90 -11.77 -4.90 13.95
N LEU A 91 -10.99 -4.63 15.00
CA LEU A 91 -9.53 -4.74 14.98
C LEU A 91 -9.07 -6.19 14.83
N SER A 92 -9.81 -7.13 15.42
CA SER A 92 -9.40 -8.54 15.45
C SER A 92 -9.72 -9.27 14.15
N LYS A 93 -10.65 -8.76 13.33
CA LYS A 93 -11.07 -9.47 12.12
C LYS A 93 -10.50 -8.93 10.82
N ARG A 94 -9.97 -7.70 10.77
CA ARG A 94 -9.40 -7.07 9.54
C ARG A 94 -10.29 -7.23 8.29
N LYS A 95 -11.57 -7.57 8.49
CA LYS A 95 -12.54 -8.02 7.48
C LYS A 95 -13.07 -6.87 6.63
N TYR A 96 -12.75 -5.65 7.04
CA TYR A 96 -13.13 -4.41 6.39
C TYR A 96 -12.00 -3.85 5.52
N LEU A 97 -10.82 -4.48 5.54
CA LEU A 97 -9.75 -4.18 4.59
C LEU A 97 -10.05 -4.89 3.28
N SER A 98 -10.09 -4.11 2.20
CA SER A 98 -10.07 -4.67 0.86
C SER A 98 -8.68 -5.20 0.58
N VAL A 99 -8.60 -6.45 0.13
CA VAL A 99 -7.34 -7.08 -0.25
C VAL A 99 -7.14 -6.89 -1.75
N ILE A 100 -6.14 -6.11 -2.12
CA ILE A 100 -5.72 -5.93 -3.51
C ILE A 100 -4.56 -6.88 -3.76
N LYS A 101 -4.67 -7.73 -4.79
CA LYS A 101 -3.61 -8.60 -5.30
C LYS A 101 -3.65 -8.55 -6.82
N LYS A 102 -2.74 -7.78 -7.42
CA LYS A 102 -2.71 -7.51 -8.87
C LYS A 102 -1.27 -7.37 -9.34
N LEU A 103 -1.03 -7.53 -10.64
CA LEU A 103 0.23 -7.08 -11.22
C LEU A 103 0.33 -5.56 -11.07
N MET A 104 1.55 -5.04 -10.91
CA MET A 104 1.78 -3.60 -10.77
C MET A 104 1.28 -2.85 -12.00
N SER A 105 1.44 -3.43 -13.19
CA SER A 105 0.90 -2.93 -14.46
C SER A 105 -0.63 -2.85 -14.54
N GLU A 106 -1.35 -3.57 -13.67
CA GLU A 106 -2.81 -3.62 -13.62
C GLU A 106 -3.40 -2.74 -12.49
N LEU A 107 -2.54 -2.11 -11.68
CA LEU A 107 -2.99 -1.26 -10.59
C LEU A 107 -3.67 0.00 -11.12
N THR A 108 -4.82 0.31 -10.55
CA THR A 108 -5.54 1.56 -10.79
C THR A 108 -5.42 2.49 -9.59
N PRO A 109 -5.62 3.81 -9.74
CA PRO A 109 -5.65 4.72 -8.60
C PRO A 109 -6.60 4.28 -7.49
N ALA A 110 -7.78 3.76 -7.84
CA ALA A 110 -8.77 3.25 -6.89
C ALA A 110 -8.26 2.07 -6.03
N ASP A 111 -7.32 1.28 -6.54
CA ASP A 111 -6.67 0.20 -5.79
C ASP A 111 -5.67 0.72 -4.74
N MET A 112 -5.27 1.99 -4.85
CA MET A 112 -4.18 2.62 -4.11
C MET A 112 -4.63 3.81 -3.24
N GLU A 113 -5.89 3.83 -2.87
CA GLU A 113 -6.48 4.83 -1.97
C GLU A 113 -6.53 4.32 -0.54
N MET A 114 -6.26 5.19 0.44
CA MET A 114 -6.40 4.90 1.88
C MET A 114 -5.74 3.58 2.27
N ILE A 115 -4.52 3.36 1.78
CA ILE A 115 -3.77 2.13 2.01
C ILE A 115 -3.45 1.99 3.49
N TYR A 116 -3.80 0.84 4.06
CA TYR A 116 -3.46 0.47 5.42
C TYR A 116 -1.94 0.40 5.58
N CYS A 117 -1.46 1.09 6.62
CA CYS A 117 -0.08 1.05 7.05
C CYS A 117 -0.09 0.53 8.49
N CYS A 118 0.48 -0.63 8.75
CA CYS A 118 0.58 -1.10 10.13
C CYS A 118 1.55 -0.23 10.93
N GLU A 119 1.38 -0.18 12.25
CA GLU A 119 2.39 0.39 13.14
C GLU A 119 3.70 -0.37 12.95
N VAL A 120 4.76 0.40 12.64
CA VAL A 120 6.11 -0.05 12.24
C VAL A 120 6.81 -0.95 13.29
N ASN A 121 6.18 -1.21 14.44
CA ASN A 121 6.72 -1.98 15.55
C ASN A 121 6.14 -3.41 15.65
N ASP A 122 5.18 -3.80 14.80
CA ASP A 122 4.63 -5.16 14.75
C ASP A 122 5.13 -5.92 13.50
N PHE A 123 6.35 -6.44 13.56
CA PHE A 123 6.94 -7.29 12.52
C PHE A 123 6.44 -8.75 12.58
N SER A 124 5.29 -9.03 13.19
CA SER A 124 4.75 -10.38 13.17
C SER A 124 4.45 -10.83 11.73
N THR A 125 4.58 -12.13 11.47
CA THR A 125 4.25 -12.74 10.17
C THR A 125 2.77 -12.63 9.82
N ASP A 126 1.93 -12.29 10.80
CA ASP A 126 0.52 -11.99 10.61
C ASP A 126 0.28 -10.56 10.13
N THR A 127 1.29 -9.69 10.06
CA THR A 127 1.06 -8.28 9.75
C THR A 127 0.77 -8.04 8.26
N LEU A 128 -0.35 -7.37 7.99
CA LEU A 128 -0.83 -7.02 6.66
C LEU A 128 -0.06 -5.81 6.11
N TYR A 129 1.22 -6.00 5.75
CA TYR A 129 1.99 -4.97 5.07
C TYR A 129 1.71 -4.95 3.56
N PRO A 130 1.83 -3.77 2.92
CA PRO A 130 2.08 -3.70 1.48
C PRO A 130 3.29 -4.56 1.12
N VAL A 131 3.13 -5.47 0.15
CA VAL A 131 4.22 -6.34 -0.32
C VAL A 131 4.30 -6.27 -1.83
N ILE A 132 5.53 -6.22 -2.34
CA ILE A 132 5.86 -6.32 -3.76
C ILE A 132 6.69 -7.60 -3.93
N VAL A 133 6.30 -8.46 -4.87
CA VAL A 133 6.94 -9.75 -5.13
C VAL A 133 7.26 -9.85 -6.61
N PHE A 134 8.46 -10.30 -6.94
CA PHE A 134 8.82 -10.64 -8.32
C PHE A 134 8.24 -11.99 -8.72
N THR A 135 7.64 -12.07 -9.91
CA THR A 135 7.07 -13.32 -10.44
C THR A 135 8.11 -14.19 -11.14
N SER A 136 9.30 -13.65 -11.40
CA SER A 136 10.45 -14.36 -12.00
C SER A 136 11.75 -13.95 -11.30
N ALA A 137 12.80 -14.75 -11.45
CA ALA A 137 14.16 -14.33 -11.06
C ALA A 137 14.85 -13.63 -12.23
N PRO A 138 15.84 -12.76 -11.95
CA PRO A 138 16.72 -12.25 -12.99
C PRO A 138 17.50 -13.40 -13.64
N THR A 139 17.77 -13.26 -14.93
CA THR A 139 18.51 -14.25 -15.73
C THR A 139 19.96 -14.42 -15.30
N LEU A 140 20.53 -13.39 -14.67
CA LEU A 140 21.89 -13.38 -14.16
C LEU A 140 21.85 -13.18 -12.65
N GLU A 141 22.52 -14.06 -11.91
CA GLU A 141 22.77 -13.90 -10.47
C GLU A 141 23.76 -12.75 -10.24
N LYS A 142 23.22 -11.53 -10.17
CA LYS A 142 23.98 -10.31 -9.90
C LYS A 142 23.23 -9.45 -8.88
N GLU A 143 23.95 -8.50 -8.31
CA GLU A 143 23.35 -7.50 -7.44
C GLU A 143 22.55 -6.49 -8.28
N HIS A 144 21.33 -6.20 -7.84
CA HIS A 144 20.44 -5.19 -8.42
C HIS A 144 20.18 -4.10 -7.40
N THR A 145 20.25 -2.84 -7.85
CA THR A 145 19.66 -1.70 -7.15
C THR A 145 18.30 -1.43 -7.77
N LEU A 146 17.26 -1.82 -7.05
CA LEU A 146 15.87 -1.61 -7.42
C LEU A 146 15.43 -0.24 -6.93
N THR A 147 14.86 0.57 -7.81
CA THR A 147 14.31 1.88 -7.48
C THR A 147 12.82 1.87 -7.68
N LEU A 148 12.10 1.97 -6.58
CA LEU A 148 10.66 2.13 -6.53
C LEU A 148 10.32 3.62 -6.61
N ARG A 149 9.41 3.97 -7.52
CA ARG A 149 8.85 5.31 -7.69
C ARG A 149 7.35 5.25 -7.46
N TRP A 150 6.83 6.08 -6.57
CA TRP A 150 5.40 6.28 -6.42
C TRP A 150 5.01 7.74 -6.67
N THR A 151 3.96 7.93 -7.46
CA THR A 151 3.36 9.24 -7.76
C THR A 151 2.05 9.36 -6.99
N THR A 152 1.89 10.41 -6.18
CA THR A 152 0.62 10.65 -5.47
C THR A 152 -0.44 11.19 -6.43
N VAL A 153 -1.71 11.15 -6.00
CA VAL A 153 -2.81 11.78 -6.77
C VAL A 153 -2.63 13.28 -6.92
N GLU A 154 -1.93 13.93 -5.97
CA GLU A 154 -1.56 15.34 -6.01
C GLU A 154 -0.35 15.64 -6.94
N GLY A 155 0.29 14.61 -7.48
CA GLY A 155 1.42 14.73 -8.42
C GLY A 155 2.80 14.72 -7.77
N ASP A 156 2.90 14.54 -6.46
CA ASP A 156 4.18 14.41 -5.78
C ASP A 156 4.84 13.08 -6.15
N VAL A 157 6.12 13.12 -6.46
CA VAL A 157 6.92 11.92 -6.75
C VAL A 157 7.85 11.66 -5.58
N LYS A 158 7.86 10.42 -5.08
CA LYS A 158 8.89 9.94 -4.16
C LYS A 158 9.54 8.69 -4.71
N THR A 159 10.78 8.47 -4.29
CA THR A 159 11.57 7.32 -4.67
C THR A 159 12.21 6.69 -3.46
N ALA A 160 12.27 5.36 -3.47
CA ALA A 160 13.05 4.58 -2.53
C ALA A 160 13.88 3.56 -3.32
N SER A 161 15.10 3.29 -2.87
CA SER A 161 15.97 2.31 -3.51
C SER A 161 16.43 1.27 -2.51
N VAL A 162 16.56 0.03 -2.98
CA VAL A 162 17.13 -1.08 -2.23
C VAL A 162 18.11 -1.82 -3.11
N THR A 163 19.22 -2.25 -2.52
CA THR A 163 20.21 -3.09 -3.19
C THR A 163 20.08 -4.51 -2.65
N CYS A 164 19.90 -5.48 -3.54
CA CYS A 164 19.75 -6.88 -3.19
C CYS A 164 20.17 -7.80 -4.35
N THR A 165 20.35 -9.08 -4.05
CA THR A 165 20.39 -10.15 -5.05
C THR A 165 19.01 -10.81 -5.06
N PRO A 166 18.19 -10.60 -6.11
CA PRO A 166 16.84 -11.17 -6.13
C PRO A 166 16.88 -12.70 -6.24
N GLU A 167 16.11 -13.38 -5.40
CA GLU A 167 15.98 -14.84 -5.38
C GLU A 167 14.51 -15.22 -5.58
N VAL A 168 14.25 -16.38 -6.19
CA VAL A 168 12.89 -16.92 -6.29
C VAL A 168 12.49 -17.46 -4.93
N ASP A 169 11.32 -17.07 -4.42
CA ASP A 169 10.74 -17.70 -3.23
C ASP A 169 10.55 -19.20 -3.50
N PRO A 170 11.19 -20.10 -2.72
CA PRO A 170 11.04 -21.54 -2.90
C PRO A 170 9.58 -22.03 -2.82
N ALA A 171 8.68 -21.26 -2.19
CA ALA A 171 7.27 -21.58 -2.10
C ALA A 171 6.46 -21.28 -3.38
N LEU A 172 7.05 -20.63 -4.38
CA LEU A 172 6.46 -20.34 -5.69
C LEU A 172 6.96 -21.28 -6.82
N GLN A 173 7.79 -22.27 -6.49
CA GLN A 173 8.24 -23.36 -7.38
C GLN A 173 7.32 -24.58 -7.31
#